data_AF-A0A2T3XM67-F1
#
_entry.id   AF-A0A2T3XM67-F1
#
_cell.length_a   1.000
_cell.length_b   1.000
_cell.length_c   1.000
_cell.angle_alpha   90.00
_cell.angle_beta   90.00
_cell.angle_gamma   90.00
#
_symmetry.space_group_name_H-M   'P 1'
#
loop_
_entity.id
_entity.type
_entity.pdbx_description
1 polymer ?
#
loop_
_entity_poly.entity_id
_entity_poly.type
_entity_poly.pdbx_seq_one_letter_code
_entity_poly.pdbx_strand_id
1 'polypeptide(L)'
;MSICTSIAPSRRAISGFDTSMRHGSLARAYCFQHGPASQLHAAEQPDGDDDPSQQVFQCRDGRTLPRYTEQSVDLHDGLYLGLFNGRDDPLGSPLVAGFDGPLIGRLRYCHTVEARDLKLEFLDPFEGFRFFPDMGHIAGPDGSTPTGRATIPIQLMLNAGAIVFDGRYFADWTVFIISSVRSVIGRDLRSQRRV
;
A
#
# COMPACT_ATOMS: atom_id res chain seq x y z
N MET A 1 -57.32 17.02 -26.56
CA MET A 1 -57.28 15.96 -27.60
C MET A 1 -55.84 15.46 -27.64
N SER A 2 -55.46 14.19 -27.48
CA SER A 2 -56.19 12.94 -27.32
C SER A 2 -55.20 11.91 -26.74
N ILE A 3 -55.59 11.29 -25.62
CA ILE A 3 -55.57 9.85 -25.31
C ILE A 3 -54.24 9.10 -25.04
N CYS A 4 -54.23 8.52 -23.83
CA CYS A 4 -53.45 7.44 -23.23
C CYS A 4 -53.17 6.21 -24.12
N THR A 5 -52.16 5.40 -23.78
CA THR A 5 -52.39 3.99 -23.36
C THR A 5 -51.22 3.42 -22.55
N SER A 6 -51.52 2.85 -21.38
CA SER A 6 -50.65 1.95 -20.63
C SER A 6 -50.92 0.50 -21.06
N ILE A 7 -49.91 -0.37 -21.12
CA ILE A 7 -50.13 -1.82 -21.13
C ILE A 7 -49.10 -2.50 -20.21
N ALA A 8 -49.59 -3.03 -19.10
CA ALA A 8 -48.99 -4.15 -18.39
C ALA A 8 -49.60 -5.46 -18.93
N PRO A 9 -48.89 -6.60 -18.82
CA PRO A 9 -49.52 -7.90 -18.73
C PRO A 9 -49.32 -8.54 -17.35
N SER A 10 -50.28 -9.40 -17.05
CA SER A 10 -50.69 -9.94 -15.75
C SER A 10 -50.77 -11.47 -15.87
N ARG A 11 -50.38 -12.16 -14.77
CA ARG A 11 -50.73 -13.55 -14.36
C ARG A 11 -50.18 -14.70 -15.24
N ARG A 12 -49.74 -15.85 -14.70
CA ARG A 12 -50.41 -16.74 -13.72
C ARG A 12 -49.43 -17.64 -12.95
N ALA A 13 -49.87 -18.02 -11.75
CA ALA A 13 -49.29 -19.03 -10.87
C ALA A 13 -49.63 -20.47 -11.31
N ILE A 14 -48.77 -21.43 -10.93
CA ILE A 14 -49.15 -22.82 -10.66
C ILE A 14 -48.41 -23.27 -9.38
N SER A 15 -49.20 -23.81 -8.45
CA SER A 15 -48.88 -24.62 -7.26
C SER A 15 -47.72 -25.61 -7.48
N GLY A 16 -46.90 -26.01 -6.52
CA GLY A 16 -47.13 -26.26 -5.10
C GLY A 16 -46.46 -27.60 -4.79
N PHE A 17 -45.46 -27.62 -3.92
CA PHE A 17 -44.98 -28.82 -3.25
C PHE A 17 -44.47 -28.40 -1.87
N ASP A 18 -45.20 -28.85 -0.86
CA ASP A 18 -44.89 -28.72 0.55
C ASP A 18 -44.42 -30.10 1.02
N THR A 19 -43.22 -30.19 1.62
CA THR A 19 -43.04 -30.93 2.88
C THR A 19 -41.60 -30.81 3.43
N SER A 20 -41.55 -30.37 4.68
CA SER A 20 -40.83 -30.99 5.80
C SER A 20 -39.37 -30.63 6.10
N MET A 21 -39.26 -29.76 7.11
CA MET A 21 -38.33 -29.74 8.26
C MET A 21 -37.01 -30.54 8.22
N ARG A 22 -35.92 -29.78 8.29
CA ARG A 22 -34.86 -29.78 9.32
C ARG A 22 -34.85 -30.96 10.31
N HIS A 23 -33.75 -31.72 10.35
CA HIS A 23 -32.68 -31.55 11.36
C HIS A 23 -31.54 -32.54 11.06
N GLY A 24 -30.31 -32.01 11.04
CA GLY A 24 -29.10 -32.81 10.90
C GLY A 24 -28.75 -33.54 12.19
N SER A 25 -28.19 -34.74 12.04
CA SER A 25 -27.38 -35.40 13.06
C SER A 25 -26.59 -36.52 12.39
N LEU A 26 -25.31 -36.28 12.14
CA LEU A 26 -24.28 -37.31 12.26
C LEU A 26 -22.98 -36.59 12.66
N ALA A 27 -22.69 -36.68 13.95
CA ALA A 27 -21.47 -36.25 14.58
C ALA A 27 -20.28 -36.98 13.94
N ARG A 28 -19.40 -36.22 13.30
CA ARG A 28 -18.03 -36.67 13.02
C ARG A 28 -17.12 -35.85 13.92
N ALA A 29 -16.71 -36.50 15.01
CA ALA A 29 -15.69 -35.99 15.91
C ALA A 29 -14.40 -35.76 15.12
N TYR A 30 -14.07 -34.49 14.89
CA TYR A 30 -12.71 -34.06 14.60
C TYR A 30 -12.20 -33.35 15.84
N CYS A 31 -11.28 -33.99 16.53
CA CYS A 31 -10.48 -33.37 17.57
C CYS A 31 -9.68 -32.22 16.94
N PHE A 32 -10.17 -30.98 17.11
CA PHE A 32 -9.35 -29.80 16.91
C PHE A 32 -8.43 -29.67 18.12
N GLN A 33 -7.19 -30.10 17.96
CA GLN A 33 -6.10 -29.61 18.81
C GLN A 33 -5.93 -28.12 18.49
N HIS A 34 -6.28 -27.26 19.44
CA HIS A 34 -5.88 -25.85 19.43
C HIS A 34 -4.37 -25.76 19.59
N GLY A 35 -3.63 -25.70 18.48
CA GLY A 35 -2.33 -25.03 18.45
C GLY A 35 -2.57 -23.53 18.22
N PRO A 36 -1.92 -22.61 18.96
CA PRO A 36 -2.00 -21.20 18.61
C PRO A 36 -1.42 -21.04 17.21
N ALA A 37 -2.20 -20.49 16.29
CA ALA A 37 -1.71 -20.01 15.00
C ALA A 37 -0.77 -18.84 15.29
N SER A 38 0.51 -19.15 15.50
CA SER A 38 1.58 -18.17 15.42
C SER A 38 1.49 -17.54 14.04
N GLN A 39 1.12 -16.26 14.02
CA GLN A 39 1.36 -15.37 12.88
C GLN A 39 2.85 -15.46 12.57
N LEU A 40 3.21 -16.31 11.61
CA LEU A 40 4.53 -16.30 11.01
C LEU A 40 4.56 -15.04 10.15
N HIS A 41 5.05 -13.96 10.76
CA HIS A 41 5.61 -12.84 10.02
C HIS A 41 6.67 -13.40 9.05
N ALA A 42 6.90 -12.70 7.95
CA ALA A 42 7.89 -13.03 6.91
C ALA A 42 9.36 -12.92 7.42
N ALA A 43 9.64 -13.43 8.62
CA ALA A 43 10.86 -13.17 9.39
C ALA A 43 11.93 -14.26 9.29
N GLU A 44 11.80 -15.24 8.38
CA GLU A 44 12.83 -16.27 8.21
C GLU A 44 13.04 -16.59 6.72
N GLN A 45 13.48 -15.59 5.96
CA GLN A 45 14.30 -15.91 4.80
C GLN A 45 15.76 -16.02 5.27
N PRO A 46 16.46 -17.11 4.93
CA PRO A 46 17.88 -17.24 5.28
C PRO A 46 18.64 -16.09 4.64
N ASP A 47 19.57 -15.50 5.40
CA ASP A 47 20.57 -14.52 4.96
C ASP A 47 21.24 -15.04 3.67
N GLY A 48 20.66 -14.70 2.52
CA GLY A 48 21.21 -14.96 1.22
C GLY A 48 22.13 -13.80 0.91
N ASP A 49 23.42 -14.10 0.80
CA ASP A 49 24.50 -13.22 0.37
C ASP A 49 24.00 -11.99 -0.41
N ASP A 50 24.37 -10.79 0.08
CA ASP A 50 24.07 -9.47 -0.49
C ASP A 50 24.43 -9.38 -1.98
N ASP A 51 23.55 -9.87 -2.85
CA ASP A 51 23.62 -9.60 -4.28
C ASP A 51 23.15 -8.14 -4.48
N PRO A 52 24.00 -7.24 -5.01
CA PRO A 52 23.62 -5.84 -5.26
C PRO A 52 22.38 -5.71 -6.17
N SER A 53 22.01 -6.75 -6.92
CA SER A 53 20.76 -6.79 -7.69
C SER A 53 19.49 -6.72 -6.82
N GLN A 54 19.56 -7.10 -5.54
CA GLN A 54 18.42 -7.11 -4.62
C GLN A 54 18.08 -5.72 -4.07
N GLN A 55 18.98 -4.75 -4.17
CA GLN A 55 18.79 -3.39 -3.65
C GLN A 55 18.01 -2.47 -4.61
N VAL A 56 17.67 -2.98 -5.79
CA VAL A 56 17.02 -2.20 -6.86
C VAL A 56 15.58 -2.64 -7.08
N PHE A 57 14.68 -1.67 -7.14
CA PHE A 57 13.33 -1.85 -7.64
C PHE A 57 13.29 -1.48 -9.13
N GLN A 58 12.92 -2.43 -9.98
CA GLN A 58 12.76 -2.22 -11.42
C GLN A 58 11.33 -1.77 -11.73
N CYS A 59 11.17 -0.59 -12.30
CA CYS A 59 9.91 -0.10 -12.83
C CYS A 59 9.59 -0.74 -14.18
N ARG A 60 8.29 -0.79 -14.54
CA ARG A 60 7.79 -1.32 -15.81
C ARG A 60 8.25 -0.48 -17.01
N ASP A 61 8.60 0.78 -16.80
CA ASP A 61 9.19 1.67 -17.80
C ASP A 61 10.73 1.56 -17.91
N GLY A 62 11.35 0.62 -17.20
CA GLY A 62 12.79 0.37 -17.23
C GLY A 62 13.61 1.25 -16.28
N ARG A 63 12.98 2.14 -15.50
CA ARG A 63 13.69 2.86 -14.44
C ARG A 63 14.11 1.93 -13.31
N THR A 64 15.27 2.23 -12.74
CA THR A 64 15.82 1.57 -11.56
C THR A 64 15.72 2.53 -10.38
N LEU A 65 15.03 2.12 -9.32
CA LEU A 65 14.83 2.88 -8.09
C LEU A 65 15.44 2.16 -6.89
N PRO A 66 15.78 2.87 -5.79
CA PRO A 66 16.14 2.21 -4.54
C PRO A 66 14.98 1.32 -4.07
N ARG A 67 15.27 0.07 -3.69
CA ARG A 67 14.28 -0.82 -3.07
C ARG A 67 14.23 -0.57 -1.58
N TYR A 68 13.04 -0.62 -1.00
CA TYR A 68 12.90 -0.67 0.45
C TYR A 68 13.44 -2.01 0.96
N THR A 69 14.45 -1.95 1.82
CA THR A 69 15.04 -3.12 2.48
C THR A 69 15.25 -2.77 3.96
N GLU A 70 15.31 -3.79 4.82
CA GLU A 70 15.58 -3.57 6.25
C GLU A 70 16.94 -2.91 6.50
N GLN A 71 17.89 -3.05 5.56
CA GLN A 71 19.27 -2.61 5.76
C GLN A 71 19.59 -1.25 5.17
N SER A 72 18.81 -0.71 4.21
CA SER A 72 18.81 0.72 3.82
C SER A 72 20.19 1.43 3.93
N VAL A 73 21.24 0.83 3.37
CA VAL A 73 22.63 1.28 3.56
C VAL A 73 22.93 2.48 2.65
N ASP A 74 23.75 3.42 3.11
CA ASP A 74 24.23 4.60 2.36
C ASP A 74 23.18 5.63 1.90
N LEU A 75 22.02 5.68 2.54
CA LEU A 75 21.02 6.71 2.27
C LEU A 75 21.35 8.03 2.99
N HIS A 76 21.08 9.14 2.30
CA HIS A 76 21.20 10.46 2.90
C HIS A 76 20.15 10.69 4.00
N ASP A 77 20.49 11.51 4.99
CA ASP A 77 19.53 11.94 6.02
C ASP A 77 18.29 12.59 5.39
N GLY A 78 17.11 12.20 5.86
CA GLY A 78 15.83 12.71 5.36
C GLY A 78 14.63 11.85 5.71
N LEU A 79 13.46 12.30 5.28
CA LEU A 79 12.19 11.58 5.36
C LEU A 79 12.01 10.70 4.13
N TYR A 80 11.61 9.45 4.35
CA TYR A 80 11.41 8.46 3.31
C TYR A 80 10.07 7.73 3.47
N LEU A 81 9.53 7.27 2.35
CA LEU A 81 8.36 6.39 2.26
C LEU A 81 8.82 5.03 1.69
N GLY A 82 8.76 3.97 2.50
CA GLY A 82 9.00 2.60 2.06
C GLY A 82 7.68 1.91 1.70
N LEU A 83 7.65 1.26 0.53
CA LEU A 83 6.52 0.43 0.09
C LEU A 83 6.89 -1.04 0.18
N PHE A 84 6.01 -1.90 0.69
CA PHE A 84 6.26 -3.34 0.81
C PHE A 84 4.97 -4.15 0.71
N ASN A 85 5.10 -5.47 0.70
CA ASN A 85 3.99 -6.40 0.47
C ASN A 85 3.26 -6.11 -0.86
N GLY A 86 4.06 -5.87 -1.90
CA GLY A 86 3.64 -5.56 -3.26
C GLY A 86 3.06 -6.75 -4.01
N ARG A 87 2.11 -6.49 -4.90
CA ARG A 87 1.44 -7.47 -5.77
C ARG A 87 1.22 -6.90 -7.16
N ASP A 88 1.30 -7.75 -8.18
CA ASP A 88 0.89 -7.40 -9.55
C ASP A 88 -0.62 -7.48 -9.75
N ASP A 89 -1.26 -8.47 -9.11
CA ASP A 89 -2.72 -8.64 -9.08
C ASP A 89 -3.24 -8.22 -7.69
N PRO A 90 -4.09 -7.18 -7.61
CA PRO A 90 -4.63 -6.71 -6.35
C PRO A 90 -5.60 -7.71 -5.68
N LEU A 91 -6.16 -8.65 -6.46
CA LEU A 91 -7.03 -9.72 -5.96
C LEU A 91 -6.28 -11.05 -5.79
N GLY A 92 -4.95 -11.03 -5.99
CA GLY A 92 -4.10 -12.20 -5.81
C GLY A 92 -4.17 -12.75 -4.39
N SER A 93 -3.95 -14.06 -4.25
CA SER A 93 -4.10 -14.77 -2.96
C SER A 93 -3.22 -14.13 -1.86
N PRO A 94 -3.80 -13.75 -0.70
CA PRO A 94 -3.04 -13.16 0.41
C PRO A 94 -2.04 -14.13 1.03
N LEU A 95 -2.14 -15.44 0.71
CA LEU A 95 -1.22 -16.49 1.16
C LEU A 95 0.10 -16.49 0.39
N VAL A 96 0.19 -15.79 -0.73
CA VAL A 96 1.45 -15.60 -1.48
C VAL A 96 2.19 -14.42 -0.84
N ALA A 97 3.46 -14.62 -0.52
CA ALA A 97 4.34 -13.55 -0.03
C ALA A 97 4.40 -12.42 -1.07
N GLY A 98 4.21 -11.18 -0.62
CA GLY A 98 4.39 -10.01 -1.47
C GLY A 98 5.88 -9.73 -1.73
N PHE A 99 6.16 -8.73 -2.57
CA PHE A 99 7.52 -8.24 -2.83
C PHE A 99 7.74 -6.84 -2.27
N ASP A 100 9.00 -6.50 -1.99
CA ASP A 100 9.35 -5.15 -1.56
C ASP A 100 9.32 -4.15 -2.72
N GLY A 101 8.80 -2.96 -2.42
CA GLY A 101 8.63 -1.86 -3.35
C GLY A 101 9.80 -0.88 -3.34
N PRO A 102 9.63 0.27 -3.99
CA PRO A 102 10.62 1.33 -3.96
C PRO A 102 10.67 2.02 -2.58
N LEU A 103 11.84 2.55 -2.28
CA LEU A 103 12.05 3.52 -1.22
C LEU A 103 12.03 4.93 -1.82
N ILE A 104 10.95 5.66 -1.56
CA ILE A 104 10.67 6.97 -2.16
C ILE A 104 11.16 8.07 -1.22
N GLY A 105 12.09 8.89 -1.70
CA GLY A 105 12.61 10.03 -0.96
C GLY A 105 13.79 10.71 -1.66
N ARG A 106 14.27 11.84 -1.15
CA ARG A 106 13.90 12.44 0.16
C ARG A 106 12.69 13.37 0.10
N LEU A 107 11.86 13.32 1.13
CA LEU A 107 10.60 14.08 1.23
C LEU A 107 10.72 15.28 2.19
N ARG A 108 10.03 16.37 1.87
CA ARG A 108 9.66 17.45 2.81
C ARG A 108 8.49 17.03 3.69
N TYR A 109 7.48 16.40 3.11
CA TYR A 109 6.37 15.81 3.84
C TYR A 109 5.77 14.63 3.08
N CYS A 110 5.06 13.79 3.84
CA CYS A 110 4.18 12.73 3.36
C CYS A 110 2.89 12.83 4.18
N HIS A 111 1.75 13.03 3.51
CA HIS A 111 0.47 13.22 4.18
C HIS A 111 -0.62 12.37 3.53
N THR A 112 -1.24 11.50 4.32
CA THR A 112 -2.46 10.80 3.93
C THR A 112 -3.65 11.76 3.97
N VAL A 113 -4.30 11.97 2.83
CA VAL A 113 -5.50 12.81 2.69
C VAL A 113 -6.71 11.93 2.45
N GLU A 114 -7.73 12.09 3.29
CA GLU A 114 -9.02 11.38 3.19
C GLU A 114 -8.91 9.84 3.14
N ALA A 115 -7.81 9.28 3.64
CA ALA A 115 -7.44 7.87 3.49
C ALA A 115 -7.37 7.36 2.03
N ARG A 116 -7.42 8.27 1.05
CA ARG A 116 -7.50 7.96 -0.39
C ARG A 116 -6.27 8.34 -1.16
N ASP A 117 -5.53 9.32 -0.66
CA ASP A 117 -4.35 9.83 -1.35
C ASP A 117 -3.18 9.97 -0.39
N LEU A 118 -1.98 9.70 -0.88
CA LEU A 118 -0.74 10.18 -0.28
C LEU A 118 -0.24 11.38 -1.07
N LYS A 119 -0.21 12.53 -0.40
CA LYS A 119 0.43 13.74 -0.93
C LYS A 119 1.87 13.79 -0.47
N LEU A 120 2.77 13.90 -1.43
CA LEU A 120 4.21 13.97 -1.23
C LEU A 120 4.72 15.31 -1.75
N GLU A 121 5.70 15.86 -1.05
CA GLU A 121 6.55 16.91 -1.60
C GLU A 121 8.01 16.53 -1.40
N PHE A 122 8.81 16.55 -2.45
CA PHE A 122 10.22 16.20 -2.42
C PHE A 122 11.07 17.36 -1.88
N LEU A 123 12.15 17.03 -1.20
CA LEU A 123 13.12 18.02 -0.74
C LEU A 123 13.78 18.72 -1.93
N ASP A 124 14.19 17.91 -2.90
CA ASP A 124 14.65 18.31 -4.24
C ASP A 124 13.63 17.83 -5.29
N PRO A 125 12.96 18.74 -6.02
CA PRO A 125 12.04 18.38 -7.09
C PRO A 125 12.61 17.49 -8.19
N PHE A 126 13.92 17.61 -8.49
CA PHE A 126 14.57 16.79 -9.52
C PHE A 126 14.78 15.34 -9.05
N GLU A 127 15.05 15.13 -7.75
CA GLU A 127 15.07 13.78 -7.18
C GLU A 127 13.70 13.11 -7.33
N GLY A 128 12.63 13.87 -7.08
CA GLY A 128 11.25 13.39 -7.23
C GLY A 128 10.91 12.94 -8.65
N PHE A 129 11.45 13.63 -9.66
CA PHE A 129 11.20 13.32 -11.08
C PHE A 129 11.70 11.92 -11.45
N ARG A 130 12.68 11.38 -10.71
CA ARG A 130 13.13 10.00 -10.86
C ARG A 130 12.04 8.99 -10.48
N PHE A 131 11.18 9.32 -9.53
CA PHE A 131 10.07 8.48 -9.06
C PHE A 131 8.78 8.74 -9.83
N PHE A 132 8.50 10.00 -10.16
CA PHE A 132 7.28 10.47 -10.82
C PHE A 132 7.62 11.38 -12.02
N PRO A 133 7.90 10.79 -13.20
CA PRO A 133 8.31 11.53 -14.41
C PRO A 133 7.19 12.40 -15.01
N ASP A 134 5.96 12.19 -14.56
CA ASP A 134 4.76 12.91 -14.96
C ASP A 134 4.37 14.03 -14.00
N MET A 135 5.21 14.34 -12.99
CA MET A 135 4.98 15.48 -12.11
C MET A 135 4.86 16.78 -12.91
N GLY A 136 3.87 17.60 -12.53
CA GLY A 136 3.67 18.90 -13.14
C GLY A 136 4.92 19.79 -13.01
N HIS A 137 5.08 20.72 -13.93
CA HIS A 137 6.17 21.70 -13.95
C HIS A 137 5.65 23.11 -13.63
N ILE A 138 6.54 23.95 -13.10
CA ILE A 138 6.33 25.39 -12.85
C ILE A 138 7.29 26.16 -13.75
N ALA A 139 6.80 27.21 -14.42
CA ALA A 139 7.64 28.10 -15.20
C ALA A 139 8.46 29.01 -14.27
N GLY A 140 9.78 29.03 -14.44
CA GLY A 140 10.71 29.91 -13.76
C GLY A 140 11.55 30.74 -14.74
N PRO A 141 12.35 31.71 -14.23
CA PRO A 141 13.19 32.58 -15.06
C PRO A 141 14.19 31.82 -15.93
N ASP A 142 14.67 30.67 -15.45
CA ASP A 142 15.69 29.83 -16.11
C ASP A 142 15.08 28.64 -16.89
N GLY A 143 13.75 28.58 -17.00
CA GLY A 143 13.02 27.49 -17.66
C GLY A 143 11.97 26.82 -16.76
N SER A 144 11.41 25.69 -17.21
CA SER A 144 10.42 24.94 -16.45
C SER A 144 11.08 23.96 -15.47
N THR A 145 10.68 23.99 -14.20
CA THR A 145 11.18 23.09 -13.15
C THR A 145 10.06 22.19 -12.64
N PRO A 146 10.31 20.91 -12.29
CA PRO A 146 9.30 20.09 -11.63
C PRO A 146 8.76 20.75 -10.35
N THR A 147 7.46 20.59 -10.11
CA THR A 147 6.80 21.08 -8.88
C THR A 147 7.34 20.40 -7.62
N GLY A 148 7.94 19.21 -7.77
CA GLY A 148 8.34 18.36 -6.66
C GLY A 148 7.17 17.79 -5.87
N ARG A 149 5.94 17.91 -6.37
CA ARG A 149 4.72 17.41 -5.73
C ARG A 149 4.18 16.22 -6.48
N ALA A 150 3.94 15.14 -5.75
CA ALA A 150 3.32 13.94 -6.28
C ALA A 150 2.11 13.56 -5.42
N THR A 151 1.08 13.02 -6.06
CA THR A 151 -0.07 12.42 -5.37
C THR A 151 -0.14 10.96 -5.80
N ILE A 152 -0.12 10.05 -4.83
CA ILE A 152 -0.26 8.62 -5.08
C ILE A 152 -1.63 8.17 -4.58
N PRO A 153 -2.45 7.51 -5.42
CA PRO A 153 -3.74 7.01 -4.98
C PRO A 153 -3.59 5.77 -4.09
N ILE A 154 -4.43 5.70 -3.07
CA ILE A 154 -4.69 4.55 -2.21
C ILE A 154 -6.00 3.91 -2.69
N GLN A 155 -5.92 2.70 -3.23
CA GLN A 155 -7.09 1.92 -3.61
C GLN A 155 -7.72 1.24 -2.40
N LEU A 156 -8.72 1.90 -1.82
CA LEU A 156 -9.47 1.44 -0.65
C LEU A 156 -10.32 0.18 -0.86
N MET A 157 -10.61 -0.22 -2.11
CA MET A 157 -11.45 -1.40 -2.41
C MET A 157 -10.71 -2.74 -2.20
N LEU A 158 -9.40 -2.69 -1.95
CA LEU A 158 -8.59 -3.85 -1.57
C LEU A 158 -8.60 -3.94 -0.06
N ASN A 159 -8.64 -5.15 0.51
CA ASN A 159 -9.05 -5.45 1.89
C ASN A 159 -8.35 -4.67 3.04
N ALA A 160 -7.36 -3.81 2.78
CA ALA A 160 -6.77 -2.88 3.73
C ALA A 160 -6.39 -1.49 3.13
N GLY A 161 -6.76 -1.21 1.87
CA GLY A 161 -6.17 -0.14 1.08
C GLY A 161 -4.81 -0.54 0.49
N ALA A 162 -4.51 -0.14 -0.74
CA ALA A 162 -3.17 -0.34 -1.31
C ALA A 162 -2.70 0.90 -2.06
N ILE A 163 -1.44 1.28 -1.88
CA ILE A 163 -0.81 2.32 -2.69
C ILE A 163 -0.54 1.75 -4.07
N VAL A 164 -0.88 2.52 -5.10
CA VAL A 164 -0.55 2.15 -6.48
C VAL A 164 0.72 2.85 -6.91
N PHE A 165 1.76 2.08 -7.21
CA PHE A 165 3.00 2.60 -7.78
C PHE A 165 3.43 1.73 -8.95
N ASP A 166 3.73 2.36 -10.09
CA ASP A 166 4.17 1.66 -11.31
C ASP A 166 3.25 0.49 -11.71
N GLY A 167 1.93 0.71 -11.62
CA GLY A 167 0.90 -0.27 -11.94
C GLY A 167 0.87 -1.51 -11.04
N ARG A 168 1.51 -1.45 -9.88
CA ARG A 168 1.54 -2.48 -8.84
C ARG A 168 0.92 -1.96 -7.55
N TYR A 169 0.50 -2.89 -6.70
CA TYR A 169 -0.31 -2.63 -5.51
C TYR A 169 0.46 -2.99 -4.24
N PHE A 170 0.71 -2.02 -3.38
CA PHE A 170 1.45 -2.20 -2.13
C PHE A 170 0.48 -2.10 -0.97
N ALA A 171 0.26 -3.24 -0.30
CA ALA A 171 -0.70 -3.33 0.81
C ALA A 171 -0.20 -2.61 2.07
N ASP A 172 1.12 -2.49 2.23
CA ASP A 172 1.73 -1.89 3.39
C ASP A 172 2.72 -0.79 2.99
N TRP A 173 2.84 0.21 3.86
CA TRP A 173 3.79 1.30 3.70
C TRP A 173 4.23 1.83 5.05
N THR A 174 5.44 2.37 5.09
CA THR A 174 6.00 3.00 6.29
C THR A 174 6.66 4.33 5.93
N VAL A 175 6.56 5.28 6.84
CA VAL A 175 7.22 6.58 6.73
C VAL A 175 8.20 6.70 7.88
N PHE A 176 9.46 6.95 7.57
CA PHE A 176 10.52 6.99 8.57
C PHE A 176 11.57 8.05 8.22
N ILE A 177 12.35 8.42 9.23
CA ILE A 177 13.45 9.37 9.09
C ILE A 177 14.76 8.60 9.20
N ILE A 178 15.63 8.79 8.22
CA ILE A 178 17.03 8.40 8.31
C ILE A 178 17.80 9.59 8.85
N SER A 179 18.58 9.37 9.91
CA SER A 179 19.47 10.38 10.47
C SER A 179 20.79 9.76 10.89
N SER A 180 21.87 10.33 10.38
CA SER A 180 23.26 10.03 10.70
C SER A 180 23.66 10.52 12.11
N VAL A 181 22.81 11.30 12.77
CA VAL A 181 23.04 11.75 14.14
C VAL A 181 22.85 10.55 15.07
N ARG A 182 23.94 10.08 15.67
CA ARG A 182 23.95 9.05 16.73
C ARG A 182 22.73 9.21 17.61
N SER A 183 21.90 8.16 17.68
CA SER A 183 20.67 8.12 18.45
C SER A 183 20.95 8.47 19.92
N VAL A 184 20.80 9.72 20.31
CA VAL A 184 20.64 10.12 21.72
C VAL A 184 19.14 10.11 22.02
N ILE A 185 18.49 8.96 21.81
CA ILE A 185 17.11 8.76 22.23
C ILE A 185 17.17 8.30 23.68
N GLY A 186 17.12 9.28 24.58
CA GLY A 186 17.21 9.04 26.02
C GLY A 186 17.13 10.31 26.86
N ARG A 187 16.27 11.27 26.50
CA ARG A 187 15.84 12.33 27.44
C ARG A 187 14.32 12.48 27.43
N ASP A 188 13.74 11.62 28.25
CA ASP A 188 12.59 11.83 29.13
C ASP A 188 11.54 12.87 28.70
N LEU A 189 10.41 12.38 28.15
CA LEU A 189 9.19 13.15 27.89
C LEU A 189 8.37 13.46 29.17
N ARG A 190 8.89 13.23 30.38
CA ARG A 190 8.12 13.45 31.62
C ARG A 190 8.14 14.88 32.19
N SER A 191 8.82 15.85 31.56
CA SER A 191 8.91 17.21 32.14
C SER A 191 7.97 18.27 31.58
N GLN A 192 6.87 17.91 30.91
CA GLN A 192 5.75 18.84 30.67
C GLN A 192 4.63 18.61 31.69
N ARG A 193 4.94 18.81 32.97
CA ARG A 193 3.90 19.03 33.99
C ARG A 193 3.60 20.53 33.98
N ARG A 194 2.36 20.85 33.60
CA ARG A 194 1.77 22.19 33.49
C ARG A 194 2.08 23.06 34.72
N VAL A 195 2.38 24.33 34.45
CA VAL A 195 2.21 25.44 35.40
C VAL A 195 0.76 25.89 35.36
#